data_AF-A0AAV6WKB0-F1
#
_entry.id   AF-A0AAV6WKB0-F1
#
_cell.length_a   1.000
_cell.length_b   1.000
_cell.length_c   1.000
_cell.angle_alpha   90.00
_cell.angle_beta   90.00
_cell.angle_gamma   90.00
#
_symmetry.space_group_name_H-M   'P 1'
#
loop_
_entity.id
_entity.type
_entity.pdbx_description
1 polymer ?
#
loop_
_entity_poly.entity_id
_entity_poly.type
_entity_poly.pdbx_seq_one_letter_code
_entity_poly.pdbx_strand_id
1 'polypeptide(L)' 'MAETNPPRPTDLSPAHSPASKYDVSSPFCLHHSDNLGCILVSQPLEDDNYPTWSRAMRMTLEAKHKLGFIDGSIPQPEE' A
#
# COMPACT_ATOMS: atom_id res chain seq x y z
N MET A 1 45.72 -10.58 -37.35
CA MET A 1 45.48 -9.13 -37.22
C MET A 1 44.50 -8.97 -36.08
N ALA A 2 44.91 -8.26 -35.03
CA ALA A 2 44.26 -8.25 -33.73
C ALA A 2 42.89 -7.55 -33.76
N GLU A 3 41.98 -8.10 -32.98
CA GLU A 3 40.64 -7.59 -32.64
C GLU A 3 40.74 -6.24 -31.92
N THR A 4 39.91 -5.27 -32.30
CA THR A 4 39.62 -4.13 -31.42
C THR A 4 38.19 -3.66 -31.65
N ASN A 5 37.28 -4.24 -30.88
CA ASN A 5 35.92 -3.73 -30.71
C ASN A 5 35.99 -2.55 -29.71
N PRO A 6 35.43 -1.36 -30.00
CA PRO A 6 35.44 -0.26 -29.04
C PRO A 6 34.55 -0.57 -27.82
N PRO A 7 34.96 -0.18 -26.59
CA PRO A 7 34.14 -0.37 -25.40
C PRO A 7 32.91 0.55 -25.43
N ARG A 8 31.75 -0.02 -25.13
CA ARG A 8 30.49 0.70 -24.91
C ARG A 8 30.66 1.64 -23.71
N PRO A 9 30.32 2.94 -23.80
CA PRO A 9 30.33 3.80 -22.63
C PRO A 9 29.28 3.31 -21.64
N THR A 10 29.75 2.87 -20.48
CA THR A 10 28.94 2.61 -19.30
C THR A 10 28.45 3.95 -18.77
N ASP A 11 27.30 4.42 -19.27
CA ASP A 11 26.59 5.53 -18.65
C ASP A 11 25.98 5.03 -17.34
N LEU A 12 26.77 5.06 -16.27
CA LEU A 12 26.28 5.01 -14.90
C LEU A 12 25.67 6.38 -14.57
N SER A 13 24.60 6.76 -15.27
CA SER A 13 23.62 7.64 -14.65
C SER A 13 22.87 6.78 -13.63
N PRO A 14 22.68 7.23 -12.37
CA PRO A 14 21.53 6.75 -11.63
C PRO A 14 20.36 7.21 -12.47
N ALA A 15 19.82 6.30 -13.28
CA ALA A 15 18.52 6.48 -13.86
C ALA A 15 17.64 6.84 -12.67
N HIS A 16 17.31 8.12 -12.58
CA HIS A 16 16.18 8.63 -11.85
C HIS A 16 15.06 7.76 -12.36
N SER A 17 14.83 6.66 -11.65
CA SER A 17 13.66 5.86 -11.86
C SER A 17 12.57 6.88 -11.65
N PRO A 18 11.66 7.12 -12.60
CA PRO A 18 10.39 7.67 -12.20
C PRO A 18 9.78 6.55 -11.38
N ALA A 19 10.22 6.40 -10.12
CA ALA A 19 9.44 5.78 -9.08
C ALA A 19 8.15 6.57 -9.18
N SER A 20 7.21 5.92 -9.86
CA SER A 20 5.98 6.51 -10.32
C SER A 20 5.37 7.22 -9.13
N LYS A 21 4.69 8.33 -9.40
CA LYS A 21 4.00 9.19 -8.42
C LYS A 21 2.90 8.48 -7.59
N TYR A 22 2.95 7.16 -7.55
CA TYR A 22 2.11 6.16 -6.94
C TYR A 22 3.05 5.11 -6.36
N ASP A 23 3.65 5.42 -5.22
CA ASP A 23 4.26 4.40 -4.39
C ASP A 23 3.12 3.54 -3.85
N VAL A 24 2.96 2.34 -4.39
CA VAL A 24 1.90 1.39 -3.95
C VAL A 24 2.04 0.99 -2.47
N SER A 25 3.19 1.24 -1.86
CA SER A 25 3.38 1.08 -0.41
C SER A 25 2.97 2.32 0.40
N SER A 26 2.67 3.44 -0.27
CA SER A 26 2.15 4.64 0.37
C SER A 26 0.78 4.36 1.00
N PRO A 27 0.57 4.76 2.27
CA PRO A 27 -0.73 4.63 2.91
C PRO A 27 -1.85 5.38 2.19
N PHE A 28 -1.50 6.40 1.40
CA PHE A 28 -2.44 7.23 0.65
C PHE A 28 -2.76 6.68 -0.75
N CYS A 29 -2.14 5.58 -1.17
CA CYS A 29 -2.48 4.97 -2.45
C CYS A 29 -3.85 4.29 -2.38
N LEU A 30 -4.79 4.76 -3.21
CA LEU A 30 -6.09 4.14 -3.39
C LEU A 30 -5.96 2.89 -4.27
N HIS A 31 -6.23 1.72 -3.72
CA HIS A 31 -6.30 0.49 -4.51
C HIS A 31 -7.65 0.40 -5.21
N HIS A 32 -7.72 -0.20 -6.41
CA HIS A 32 -8.98 -0.35 -7.17
C HIS A 32 -10.08 -1.12 -6.40
N SER A 33 -9.70 -1.90 -5.38
CA SER A 33 -10.64 -2.61 -4.49
C SER A 33 -11.08 -1.79 -3.26
N ASP A 34 -10.64 -0.54 -3.13
CA ASP A 34 -11.09 0.36 -2.08
C ASP A 34 -12.36 1.07 -2.53
N ASN A 35 -13.50 0.58 -2.05
CA ASN A 35 -14.79 1.20 -2.27
C ASN A 35 -15.55 1.34 -0.95
N LEU A 36 -16.43 2.35 -0.88
CA LEU A 36 -17.24 2.67 0.30
C LEU A 36 -18.26 1.57 0.66
N GLY A 37 -18.49 0.61 -0.25
CA GLY A 37 -19.40 -0.53 -0.06
C GLY A 37 -18.71 -1.84 0.33
N CYS A 38 -17.42 -1.83 0.65
CA CYS A 38 -16.69 -3.03 1.05
C CYS A 38 -17.23 -3.57 2.38
N ILE A 39 -17.75 -4.80 2.36
CA ILE A 39 -18.05 -5.54 3.58
C ILE A 39 -16.71 -5.99 4.18
N LEU A 40 -16.33 -5.39 5.32
CA LEU A 40 -15.06 -5.68 5.99
C LEU A 40 -15.11 -6.96 6.84
N VAL A 41 -16.27 -7.24 7.43
CA VAL A 41 -16.60 -8.46 8.17
C VAL A 41 -17.99 -8.89 7.74
N SER A 42 -18.13 -10.13 7.27
CA SER A 42 -19.41 -10.65 6.76
C SER A 42 -20.41 -10.92 7.88
N GLN A 43 -19.93 -11.27 9.08
CA GLN A 43 -20.79 -11.43 10.24
C GLN A 43 -21.15 -10.06 10.84
N PRO A 44 -22.44 -9.80 11.10
CA PRO A 44 -22.86 -8.60 11.80
C PRO A 44 -22.32 -8.61 13.24
N LEU A 45 -22.12 -7.41 13.81
CA LEU A 45 -21.75 -7.26 15.21
C LEU A 45 -22.97 -7.57 16.09
N GLU A 46 -22.81 -8.50 17.01
CA GLU A 46 -23.80 -8.90 18.02
C GLU A 46 -23.14 -8.82 19.41
N ASP A 47 -23.93 -8.87 20.48
CA ASP A 47 -23.43 -8.69 21.84
C ASP A 47 -22.35 -9.72 22.22
N ASP A 48 -22.49 -10.95 21.75
CA ASP A 48 -21.63 -12.07 22.15
C ASP A 48 -20.40 -12.26 21.25
N ASN A 49 -20.38 -11.66 20.06
CA ASN A 49 -19.37 -11.93 19.03
C ASN A 49 -18.26 -10.87 18.94
N TYR A 50 -18.32 -9.82 19.77
CA TYR A 50 -17.41 -8.67 19.71
C TYR A 50 -15.91 -9.04 19.65
N PRO A 51 -15.37 -9.98 20.46
CA PRO A 51 -13.94 -10.31 20.41
C PRO A 51 -13.51 -10.88 19.04
N THR A 52 -14.35 -11.72 18.45
CA THR A 52 -14.12 -12.31 17.13
C THR A 52 -14.29 -11.27 16.04
N TRP A 53 -15.36 -10.47 16.12
CA TRP A 53 -15.68 -9.43 15.16
C TRP A 53 -14.60 -8.34 15.11
N SER A 54 -14.16 -7.83 16.26
CA SER A 54 -13.15 -6.77 16.36
C SER A 54 -11.80 -7.23 15.79
N ARG A 55 -11.39 -8.47 16.06
CA ARG A 55 -10.19 -9.06 15.46
C ARG A 55 -10.33 -9.20 13.94
N ALA A 56 -11.45 -9.68 13.44
CA ALA A 56 -11.70 -9.80 12.00
C ALA A 56 -11.65 -8.42 11.31
N MET A 57 -12.31 -7.41 11.90
CA MET A 57 -12.31 -6.04 11.41
C MET A 57 -10.89 -5.47 11.35
N ARG A 58 -10.11 -5.65 12.41
CA ARG A 58 -8.72 -5.19 12.47
C ARG A 58 -7.86 -5.87 11.41
N MET A 59 -7.96 -7.19 11.25
CA MET A 59 -7.20 -7.94 10.24
C MET A 59 -7.54 -7.49 8.81
N THR A 60 -8.82 -7.25 8.51
CA THR A 60 -9.22 -6.75 7.19
C THR A 60 -8.67 -5.35 6.93
N LEU A 61 -8.68 -4.47 7.93
CA LEU A 61 -8.13 -3.11 7.82
C LEU A 61 -6.60 -3.13 7.68
N GLU A 62 -5.91 -3.99 8.41
CA GLU A 62 -4.46 -4.21 8.30
C GLU A 62 -4.09 -4.71 6.89
N ALA A 63 -4.82 -5.69 6.35
CA ALA A 63 -4.60 -6.22 5.00
C ALA A 63 -4.82 -5.16 3.90
N LYS A 64 -5.68 -4.17 4.16
CA LYS A 64 -5.92 -3.04 3.24
C LYS A 64 -5.01 -1.83 3.49
N HIS A 65 -4.05 -1.93 4.43
CA HIS A 65 -3.22 -0.83 4.90
C HIS A 65 -4.03 0.39 5.37
N LYS A 66 -5.26 0.17 5.87
CA LYS A 66 -6.15 1.24 6.31
C LYS A 66 -6.27 1.38 7.82
N LEU A 67 -5.69 0.45 8.60
CA LEU A 67 -5.74 0.53 10.05
C LEU A 67 -5.18 1.86 10.57
N GLY A 68 -4.13 2.37 9.92
CA GLY A 68 -3.48 3.61 10.33
C GLY A 68 -4.34 4.87 10.27
N PHE A 69 -5.38 4.87 9.43
CA PHE A 69 -6.37 5.96 9.37
C PHE A 69 -7.38 5.89 10.52
N ILE A 70 -7.60 4.70 11.09
CA ILE A 70 -8.57 4.46 12.17
C ILE A 70 -7.91 4.66 13.53
N ASP A 71 -6.68 4.17 13.71
CA ASP A 71 -5.94 4.32 14.97
C ASP A 71 -5.21 5.68 15.09
N GLY A 72 -5.17 6.46 14.00
CA GLY A 72 -4.54 7.77 13.95
C GLY A 72 -3.02 7.74 13.79
N SER A 73 -2.42 6.58 13.53
CA SER A 73 -0.98 6.48 13.23
C SER A 73 -0.61 7.09 11.88
N ILE A 74 -1.55 7.20 10.95
CA ILE A 74 -1.40 7.97 9.71
C ILE A 74 -2.03 9.35 9.94
N PRO A 75 -1.23 10.42 10.01
CA PRO A 75 -1.75 11.77 10.19
C PRO A 75 -2.52 12.21 8.94
N GLN A 76 -3.50 13.10 9.14
CA GLN A 76 -4.14 13.80 8.03
C GLN A 76 -3.07 14.59 7.26
N PRO A 77 -3.04 14.50 5.92
CA PRO A 77 -2.11 15.29 5.13
C PRO A 77 -2.37 16.79 5.33
N GLU A 78 -1.30 17.57 5.47
CA GLU A 78 -1.36 19.04 5.49
C GLU A 78 -1.71 19.54 4.07
N GLU A 79 -2.62 20.51 4.00
CA GLU A 79 -3.13 21.11 2.75
C GLU A 79 -2.12 22.05 2.08
#